data_AF-A0A7G2JY69-F1
#
_entry.id   AF-A0A7G2JY69-F1
#
_cell.length_a   1.000
_cell.length_b   1.000
_cell.length_c   1.000
_cell.angle_alpha   90.00
_cell.angle_beta   90.00
_cell.angle_gamma   90.00
#
_symmetry.space_group_name_H-M   'P 1'
#
loop_
_entity.id
_entity.type
_entity.pdbx_description
1 polymer ?
#
loop_
_entity_poly.entity_id
_entity_poly.type
_entity_poly.pdbx_seq_one_letter_code
_entity_poly.pdbx_strand_id
1 'polypeptide(L)'
;IGLINKIRAYSLQDKGMDTIEANLALGFKADERNFEVCADMFELLGVKKVHLMTNNPEKVETMKKAGINVVERVPLNVGENRYNTKYLDTKAKKMGHYIVHNNDEQHLMTCPHCQEEII
;
A
#
# COMPACT_ATOMS: atom_id res chain seq x y z
N ILE A 1 13.71 -0.79 -0.45
CA ILE A 1 14.17 -0.43 -1.80
C ILE A 1 14.53 1.06 -2.03
N GLY A 2 13.83 2.05 -1.45
CA GLY A 2 14.16 3.49 -1.62
C GLY A 2 13.59 4.14 -2.88
N LEU A 3 13.67 5.48 -2.99
CA LEU A 3 12.97 6.24 -4.04
C LEU A 3 13.46 5.93 -5.46
N ILE A 4 14.78 5.94 -5.68
CA ILE A 4 15.37 5.69 -7.00
C ILE A 4 14.98 4.31 -7.53
N ASN A 5 15.03 3.28 -6.68
CA ASN A 5 14.65 1.93 -7.08
C ASN A 5 13.14 1.79 -7.28
N LYS A 6 12.33 2.58 -6.57
CA LYS A 6 10.88 2.65 -6.83
C LYS A 6 10.59 3.23 -8.22
N ILE A 7 11.33 4.24 -8.66
CA ILE A 7 11.23 4.78 -10.04
C ILE A 7 11.63 3.70 -11.06
N ARG A 8 12.71 2.96 -10.81
CA ARG A 8 13.12 1.83 -11.66
C ARG A 8 12.05 0.73 -11.70
N ALA A 9 11.42 0.42 -10.56
CA ALA A 9 10.34 -0.56 -10.49
C ALA A 9 9.12 -0.09 -11.29
N TYR A 10 8.81 1.20 -11.29
CA TYR A 10 7.76 1.76 -12.15
C TYR A 10 8.09 1.62 -13.64
N SER A 11 9.33 1.90 -14.06
CA SER A 11 9.75 1.68 -15.45
C SER A 11 9.62 0.22 -15.91
N LEU A 12 9.77 -0.74 -14.99
CA LEU A 12 9.52 -2.17 -15.27
C LEU A 12 8.02 -2.50 -15.31
N GLN A 13 7.22 -1.86 -14.45
CA GLN A 13 5.76 -2.02 -14.45
C GLN A 13 5.12 -1.45 -15.72
N ASP A 14 5.65 -0.35 -16.25
CA ASP A 14 5.22 0.23 -17.53
C ASP A 14 5.46 -0.74 -18.71
N LYS A 15 6.41 -1.67 -18.56
CA LYS A 15 6.71 -2.74 -19.51
C LYS A 15 5.87 -4.01 -19.29
N GLY A 16 4.94 -3.97 -18.34
CA GLY A 16 3.97 -5.04 -18.09
C GLY A 16 4.25 -5.91 -16.86
N MET A 17 5.33 -5.67 -16.11
CA MET A 17 5.58 -6.38 -14.85
C MET A 17 4.61 -5.94 -13.76
N ASP A 18 4.26 -6.84 -12.84
CA ASP A 18 3.60 -6.46 -11.60
C ASP A 18 4.60 -5.90 -10.55
N THR A 19 4.07 -5.43 -9.42
CA THR A 19 4.88 -4.84 -8.34
C THR A 19 5.84 -5.84 -7.68
N ILE A 20 5.48 -7.12 -7.58
CA ILE A 20 6.31 -8.18 -6.99
C ILE A 20 7.42 -8.54 -7.98
N GLU A 21 7.05 -8.80 -9.24
CA GLU A 21 7.96 -9.11 -10.33
C GLU A 21 9.01 -8.00 -10.52
N ALA A 22 8.59 -6.73 -10.51
CA ALA A 22 9.50 -5.61 -10.64
C ALA A 22 10.49 -5.51 -9.46
N ASN A 23 10.05 -5.76 -8.23
CA ASN A 23 10.95 -5.76 -7.07
C ASN A 23 11.96 -6.91 -7.14
N LEU A 24 11.50 -8.13 -7.48
CA LEU A 24 12.36 -9.31 -7.63
C LEU A 24 13.37 -9.14 -8.77
N ALA A 25 12.95 -8.57 -9.91
CA ALA A 25 13.82 -8.26 -11.04
C ALA A 25 14.93 -7.25 -10.68
N LEU A 26 14.66 -6.36 -9.72
CA LEU A 26 15.62 -5.43 -9.16
C LEU A 26 16.46 -6.03 -8.01
N GLY A 27 16.27 -7.30 -7.68
CA GLY A 27 17.02 -8.01 -6.62
C GLY A 27 16.52 -7.76 -5.20
N PHE A 28 15.33 -7.18 -5.03
CA PHE A 28 14.73 -6.89 -3.73
C PHE A 28 13.66 -7.90 -3.36
N LYS A 29 13.45 -8.09 -2.05
CA LYS A 29 12.27 -8.81 -1.55
C LYS A 29 11.00 -8.02 -1.84
N ALA A 30 9.84 -8.69 -1.82
CA ALA A 30 8.54 -8.05 -1.95
C ALA A 30 8.32 -6.94 -0.88
N ASP A 31 8.85 -7.15 0.33
CA ASP A 31 8.93 -6.17 1.40
C ASP A 31 10.26 -6.32 2.18
N GLU A 32 10.95 -5.20 2.40
CA GLU A 32 12.23 -5.13 3.12
C GLU A 32 12.17 -4.18 4.33
N ARG A 33 10.98 -3.73 4.71
CA ARG A 33 10.82 -2.75 5.78
C ARG A 33 11.06 -3.39 7.15
N ASN A 34 11.84 -2.70 7.99
CA ASN A 34 11.93 -2.99 9.41
C ASN A 34 10.91 -2.11 10.18
N PHE A 35 10.01 -2.75 10.93
CA PHE A 35 9.00 -2.08 11.75
C PHE A 35 9.34 -2.04 13.25
N GLU A 36 10.47 -2.60 13.68
CA GLU A 36 10.97 -2.51 15.07
C GLU A 36 11.16 -1.05 15.49
N VAL A 37 11.64 -0.21 14.57
CA VAL A 37 11.76 1.24 14.79
C VAL A 37 10.42 1.89 15.16
N CYS A 38 9.30 1.38 14.61
CA CYS A 38 7.98 1.88 15.01
C CYS A 38 7.60 1.45 16.42
N ALA A 39 8.04 0.26 16.87
CA ALA A 39 7.82 -0.19 18.24
C ALA A 39 8.57 0.71 19.23
N ASP A 40 9.84 1.02 18.95
CA ASP A 40 10.64 1.95 19.76
C ASP A 40 9.95 3.32 19.89
N MET A 41 9.42 3.84 18.78
CA MET A 41 8.67 5.10 18.78
C MET A 41 7.42 5.04 19.66
N PHE A 42 6.64 3.95 19.58
CA PHE A 42 5.46 3.79 20.42
C PHE A 42 5.81 3.67 21.90
N GLU A 43 6.91 2.99 22.22
CA GLU A 43 7.41 2.88 23.59
C GLU A 43 7.83 4.24 24.15
N LEU A 44 8.60 5.02 23.39
CA LEU A 44 8.98 6.38 23.77
C LEU A 44 7.77 7.31 23.98
N LEU A 45 6.70 7.11 23.22
CA LEU A 45 5.43 7.84 23.37
C LEU A 45 4.52 7.26 24.46
N GLY A 46 4.88 6.15 25.10
CA GLY A 46 4.06 5.47 26.11
C GLY A 46 2.78 4.82 25.57
N VAL A 47 2.71 4.53 24.27
CA VAL A 47 1.54 3.95 23.60
C VAL A 47 1.51 2.44 23.80
N LYS A 48 0.48 1.94 24.51
CA LYS A 48 0.36 0.52 24.89
C LYS A 48 -0.57 -0.32 24.00
N LYS A 49 -1.45 0.34 23.25
CA LYS A 49 -2.47 -0.30 22.39
C LYS A 49 -2.65 0.55 21.14
N VAL A 50 -2.67 -0.10 19.98
CA VAL A 50 -2.77 0.59 18.68
C VAL A 50 -3.97 0.07 17.90
N HIS A 51 -4.81 0.99 17.43
CA HIS A 51 -5.79 0.73 16.38
C HIS A 51 -5.08 1.00 15.05
N LEU A 52 -4.70 -0.06 14.35
CA LEU A 52 -3.85 0.04 13.17
C LEU A 52 -4.71 0.30 11.92
N MET A 53 -4.54 1.47 11.32
CA MET A 53 -5.14 1.80 10.02
C MET A 53 -4.37 1.09 8.89
N THR A 54 -4.94 0.01 8.34
CA THR A 54 -4.32 -0.76 7.24
C THR A 54 -5.33 -1.61 6.47
N ASN A 55 -5.10 -1.73 5.17
CA ASN A 55 -5.78 -2.70 4.31
C ASN A 55 -4.90 -3.92 4.00
N ASN A 56 -3.62 -3.90 4.37
CA ASN A 56 -2.75 -5.05 4.24
C ASN A 56 -2.86 -5.90 5.53
N PRO A 57 -3.40 -7.14 5.46
CA PRO A 57 -3.47 -8.03 6.62
C PRO A 57 -2.08 -8.49 7.09
N GLU A 58 -1.13 -8.74 6.19
CA GLU A 58 0.24 -9.11 6.56
C GLU A 58 0.91 -8.04 7.41
N LYS A 59 0.62 -6.76 7.14
CA LYS A 59 1.13 -5.65 7.94
C LYS A 59 0.70 -5.74 9.41
N VAL A 60 -0.51 -6.23 9.70
CA VAL A 60 -0.95 -6.43 11.09
C VAL A 60 -0.04 -7.42 11.80
N GLU A 61 0.25 -8.55 11.15
CA GLU A 61 1.10 -9.59 11.70
C GLU A 61 2.56 -9.15 11.81
N THR A 62 3.08 -8.41 10.84
CA THR A 62 4.44 -7.84 10.90
C THR A 62 4.58 -6.84 12.05
N MET A 63 3.59 -5.97 12.27
CA MET A 63 3.62 -5.00 13.38
C MET A 63 3.56 -5.71 14.74
N LYS A 64 2.73 -6.75 14.87
CA LYS A 64 2.71 -7.59 16.09
C LYS A 64 4.05 -8.27 16.34
N LYS A 65 4.66 -8.86 15.31
CA LYS A 65 5.99 -9.49 15.41
C LYS A 65 7.09 -8.49 15.78
N ALA A 66 6.95 -7.24 15.37
CA ALA A 66 7.86 -6.16 15.75
C ALA A 66 7.65 -5.65 17.19
N GLY A 67 6.72 -6.23 17.97
CA GLY A 67 6.48 -5.86 19.37
C GLY A 67 5.33 -4.87 19.59
N ILE A 68 4.58 -4.52 18.54
CA ILE A 68 3.50 -3.53 18.62
C ILE A 68 2.18 -4.23 18.97
N ASN A 69 1.57 -3.80 20.07
CA ASN A 69 0.27 -4.32 20.52
C ASN A 69 -0.90 -3.76 19.68
N VAL A 70 -1.11 -4.36 18.51
CA VAL A 70 -2.25 -4.04 17.64
C VAL A 70 -3.51 -4.72 18.17
N VAL A 71 -4.44 -3.91 18.71
CA VAL A 71 -5.69 -4.40 19.32
C VAL A 71 -6.87 -4.41 18.35
N GLU A 72 -6.80 -3.57 17.32
CA GLU A 72 -7.85 -3.47 16.29
C GLU A 72 -7.23 -3.09 14.94
N ARG A 73 -7.79 -3.62 13.85
CA ARG A 73 -7.47 -3.18 12.49
C ARG A 73 -8.61 -2.30 11.96
N VAL A 74 -8.27 -1.05 11.69
CA VAL A 74 -9.19 -0.07 11.10
C VAL A 74 -8.96 -0.04 9.57
N PRO A 75 -10.00 -0.21 8.73
CA PRO A 75 -9.85 -0.06 7.28
C PRO A 75 -9.44 1.36 6.89
N LEU A 76 -8.57 1.47 5.88
CA LEU A 76 -8.09 2.74 5.35
C LEU A 76 -8.63 2.94 3.93
N ASN A 77 -9.76 3.64 3.79
CA ASN A 77 -10.35 3.93 2.48
C ASN A 77 -9.90 5.32 2.02
N VAL A 78 -9.15 5.39 0.92
CA VAL A 78 -8.58 6.64 0.36
C VAL A 78 -9.21 7.06 -0.97
N GLY A 79 -10.26 6.36 -1.40
CA GLY A 79 -10.92 6.57 -2.68
C GLY A 79 -10.20 5.89 -3.86
N GLU A 80 -10.98 5.65 -4.91
CA GLU A 80 -10.53 5.01 -6.15
C GLU A 80 -10.69 5.99 -7.32
N ASN A 81 -9.74 5.99 -8.25
CA ASN A 81 -9.77 6.80 -9.46
C ASN A 81 -9.16 6.03 -10.64
N ARG A 82 -9.35 6.55 -11.85
CA ARG A 82 -8.89 5.92 -13.10
C ARG A 82 -7.40 5.56 -13.14
N TYR A 83 -6.55 6.27 -12.39
CA TYR A 83 -5.10 6.05 -12.37
C TYR A 83 -4.68 4.97 -11.36
N ASN A 84 -5.44 4.78 -10.28
CA ASN A 84 -5.07 3.88 -9.19
C ASN A 84 -5.88 2.56 -9.16
N THR A 85 -6.99 2.45 -9.89
CA THR A 85 -7.83 1.23 -9.97
C THR A 85 -7.00 -0.03 -10.26
N LYS A 86 -6.24 -0.04 -11.36
CA LYS A 86 -5.43 -1.20 -11.76
C LYS A 86 -4.39 -1.61 -10.70
N TYR A 87 -3.82 -0.62 -10.01
CA TYR A 87 -2.87 -0.84 -8.93
C TYR A 87 -3.54 -1.44 -7.69
N LEU A 88 -4.70 -0.90 -7.30
CA LEU A 88 -5.51 -1.40 -6.18
C LEU A 88 -6.00 -2.83 -6.45
N ASP A 89 -6.47 -3.12 -7.66
CA ASP A 89 -6.85 -4.46 -8.11
C ASP A 89 -5.71 -5.47 -7.96
N THR A 90 -4.52 -5.09 -8.42
CA THR A 90 -3.33 -5.95 -8.33
C THR A 90 -3.02 -6.27 -6.87
N LYS A 91 -3.13 -5.29 -5.98
CA LYS A 91 -2.93 -5.47 -4.54
C LYS A 91 -3.99 -6.34 -3.89
N ALA A 92 -5.25 -6.18 -4.25
CA ALA A 92 -6.33 -7.02 -3.74
C ALA A 92 -6.14 -8.48 -4.20
N LYS A 93 -5.95 -8.69 -5.50
CA LYS A 93 -5.87 -10.04 -6.11
C LYS A 93 -4.59 -10.79 -5.75
N LYS A 94 -3.42 -10.12 -5.78
CA LYS A 94 -2.12 -10.79 -5.61
C LYS A 94 -1.58 -10.75 -4.17
N MET A 95 -1.95 -9.73 -3.37
CA MET A 95 -1.41 -9.54 -2.01
C MET A 95 -2.49 -9.70 -0.93
N GLY A 96 -3.73 -10.05 -1.29
CA GLY A 96 -4.82 -10.26 -0.34
C GLY A 96 -5.24 -9.00 0.41
N HIS A 97 -4.98 -7.81 -0.14
CA HIS A 97 -5.36 -6.57 0.51
C HIS A 97 -6.88 -6.39 0.58
N TYR A 98 -7.37 -5.90 1.72
CA TYR A 98 -8.77 -5.53 1.94
C TYR A 98 -9.08 -4.18 1.27
N ILE A 99 -9.28 -4.19 -0.04
CA ILE A 99 -9.69 -3.02 -0.81
C ILE A 99 -11.21 -3.03 -0.96
N VAL A 100 -11.87 -1.95 -0.56
CA VAL A 100 -13.27 -1.69 -0.88
C VAL A 100 -13.29 -0.90 -2.18
N HIS A 101 -13.80 -1.52 -3.26
CA HIS A 101 -14.07 -0.82 -4.51
C HIS A 101 -15.38 -0.05 -4.37
N ASN A 102 -15.40 1.20 -4.82
CA ASN A 102 -16.62 1.99 -4.87
C ASN A 102 -17.43 1.55 -6.10
N ASN A 103 -18.28 0.54 -5.94
CA ASN A 103 -19.06 -0.05 -7.05
C ASN A 103 -20.20 0.84 -7.56
N ASP A 104 -20.48 1.98 -6.92
CA ASP A 104 -21.69 2.77 -7.20
C ASP A 104 -21.45 4.07 -7.97
N GLU A 105 -20.20 4.45 -8.24
CA GLU A 105 -19.89 5.65 -9.00
C GLU A 105 -18.65 5.42 -9.87
N GLN A 106 -18.86 5.07 -11.15
CA GLN A 106 -17.82 5.13 -12.18
C GLN A 106 -17.22 6.54 -12.17
N HIS A 107 -16.09 6.71 -11.48
CA HIS A 107 -15.22 7.88 -11.56
C HIS A 107 -15.95 9.23 -11.45
N LEU A 108 -16.86 9.42 -10.48
CA LEU A 108 -17.45 10.74 -10.16
C LEU A 108 -16.50 11.64 -9.38
N MET A 109 -15.23 11.64 -9.75
CA MET A 109 -14.49 12.90 -9.77
C MET A 109 -14.40 13.32 -11.22
N THR A 110 -15.34 14.17 -11.64
CA THR A 110 -15.04 15.24 -12.59
C THR A 110 -13.96 16.11 -11.96
N CYS A 111 -12.74 15.58 -11.85
CA CYS A 111 -11.54 16.31 -11.53
C CYS A 111 -11.38 17.31 -12.68
N PRO A 112 -11.59 18.62 -12.46
CA PRO A 112 -11.60 19.60 -13.53
C PRO A 112 -10.26 19.65 -14.28
N HIS A 113 -9.17 19.24 -13.61
CA HIS A 113 -7.83 19.15 -14.15
C HIS A 113 -7.51 17.81 -14.83
N CYS A 114 -8.29 16.74 -14.55
CA CYS A 114 -8.07 15.43 -15.15
C CYS A 114 -8.77 15.31 -16.51
N GLN A 115 -9.64 16.25 -16.87
CA GLN A 115 -10.18 16.32 -18.24
C GLN A 115 -9.20 16.96 -19.23
N GLU A 116 -8.15 17.61 -18.75
CA GLU A 116 -7.15 18.33 -19.57
C GLU A 116 -5.85 17.56 -19.79
N GLU A 117 -5.64 16.39 -19.17
CA GLU A 117 -4.50 15.55 -19.50
C GLU A 117 -4.77 14.78 -20.81
N ILE A 118 -4.33 15.45 -21.88
CA ILE A 118 -4.36 15.11 -23.31
C ILE A 118 -3.83 13.70 -23.59
N ILE A 119 -4.50 13.09 -24.59
CA ILE A 119 -4.21 11.87 -25.38
C ILE A 119 -2.72 11.52 -25.50
#